data_AF-A0A1F6AZQ9-F1
#
_entry.id   AF-A0A1F6AZQ9-F1
#
_cell.length_a   1.000
_cell.length_b   1.000
_cell.length_c   1.000
_cell.angle_alpha   90.00
_cell.angle_beta   90.00
_cell.angle_gamma   90.00
#
_symmetry.space_group_name_H-M   'P 1'
#
loop_
_entity.id
_entity.type
_entity.pdbx_description
1 polymer ?
#
loop_
_entity_poly.entity_id
_entity_poly.type
_entity_poly.pdbx_seq_one_letter_code
_entity_poly.pdbx_strand_id
1 'polypeptide(L)'
;MSAQNQIEVTLAQLQEDIEKIKARNRRVEADKAWETSLSRTVFIATSTFILLYIFFRLNRSEQPFLNSFVSTVTYLLSTFSYGVLKRWWLKRQGEH
;
A
#
# COMPACT_ATOMS: atom_id res chain seq x y z
N MET A 1 -22.18 -46.37 1.41
CA MET A 1 -21.69 -45.32 2.33
C MET A 1 -22.89 -44.51 2.77
N SER A 2 -23.12 -44.39 4.08
CA SER A 2 -24.28 -43.72 4.69
C SER A 2 -24.30 -42.23 4.33
N ALA A 3 -25.49 -41.67 4.09
CA ALA A 3 -25.70 -40.25 3.81
C ALA A 3 -25.05 -39.33 4.87
N GLN A 4 -24.90 -39.80 6.12
CA GLN A 4 -24.21 -39.05 7.17
C GLN A 4 -22.71 -38.86 6.88
N ASN A 5 -22.06 -39.88 6.31
CA ASN A 5 -20.64 -39.82 5.96
C ASN A 5 -20.40 -38.85 4.79
N GLN A 6 -21.34 -38.77 3.85
CA GLN A 6 -21.32 -37.78 2.77
C GLN A 6 -21.46 -36.35 3.31
N ILE A 7 -22.33 -36.14 4.30
CA ILE A 7 -22.54 -34.83 4.94
C ILE A 7 -21.28 -34.40 5.70
N GLU A 8 -20.66 -35.28 6.47
CA GLU A 8 -19.42 -34.97 7.20
C GLU A 8 -18.27 -34.58 6.27
N VAL A 9 -18.09 -35.32 5.17
CA VAL A 9 -17.09 -34.98 4.14
C VAL A 9 -17.38 -33.61 3.52
N THR A 10 -18.64 -33.33 3.21
CA THR A 10 -19.04 -32.03 2.62
C THR A 10 -18.81 -30.87 3.58
N LEU A 11 -19.12 -31.06 4.87
CA LEU A 11 -18.86 -30.05 5.91
C LEU A 11 -17.37 -29.78 6.07
N ALA A 12 -16.54 -30.83 6.11
CA ALA A 12 -15.09 -30.69 6.19
C ALA A 12 -14.53 -29.92 4.98
N GLN A 13 -14.99 -30.23 3.77
CA GLN A 13 -14.60 -29.54 2.53
C GLN A 13 -14.95 -28.04 2.57
N LEU A 14 -16.18 -27.73 2.97
CA LEU A 14 -16.65 -26.34 3.08
C LEU A 14 -15.85 -25.56 4.13
N GLN A 15 -15.47 -26.20 5.23
CA GLN A 15 -14.70 -25.58 6.29
C GLN A 15 -13.29 -25.23 5.80
N GLU A 16 -12.64 -26.14 5.05
CA GLU A 16 -11.35 -25.90 4.41
C GLU A 16 -11.43 -24.75 3.38
N ASP A 17 -12.47 -24.71 2.56
CA ASP A 17 -12.68 -23.65 1.57
C ASP A 17 -12.93 -22.28 2.25
N ILE A 18 -13.70 -22.25 3.34
CA ILE A 18 -13.91 -21.04 4.15
C ILE A 18 -12.58 -20.54 4.73
N GLU A 19 -11.73 -21.44 5.23
CA GLU A 19 -10.42 -21.05 5.76
C GLU A 19 -9.50 -20.49 4.67
N LYS A 20 -9.46 -21.11 3.49
CA LYS A 20 -8.72 -20.61 2.32
C LYS A 20 -9.21 -19.22 1.90
N ILE A 21 -10.52 -19.03 1.84
CA ILE A 21 -11.13 -17.74 1.50
C ILE A 21 -10.79 -16.68 2.55
N LYS A 22 -10.91 -17.00 3.85
CA LYS A 22 -10.54 -16.09 4.95
C LYS A 22 -9.06 -15.73 4.92
N ALA A 23 -8.17 -16.68 4.62
CA ALA A 23 -6.74 -16.45 4.51
C ALA A 23 -6.40 -15.48 3.35
N ARG A 24 -7.02 -15.66 2.18
CA ARG A 24 -6.86 -14.74 1.05
C ARG A 24 -7.45 -13.36 1.36
N ASN A 25 -8.65 -13.31 1.90
CA ASN A 25 -9.33 -12.04 2.21
C ASN A 25 -8.55 -11.22 3.24
N ARG A 26 -7.91 -11.84 4.24
CA ARG A 26 -7.01 -11.11 5.17
C ARG A 26 -5.89 -10.35 4.48
N ARG A 27 -5.28 -10.94 3.43
CA ARG A 27 -4.23 -10.27 2.65
C ARG A 27 -4.79 -9.07 1.89
N VAL A 28 -5.94 -9.26 1.26
CA VAL A 28 -6.62 -8.21 0.48
C VAL A 28 -7.10 -7.08 1.38
N GLU A 29 -7.68 -7.38 2.55
CA GLU A 29 -8.13 -6.37 3.51
C GLU A 29 -6.96 -5.59 4.11
N ALA A 30 -5.81 -6.23 4.34
CA ALA A 30 -4.59 -5.52 4.75
C ALA A 30 -4.07 -4.57 3.66
N ASP A 31 -4.07 -5.01 2.39
CA ASP A 31 -3.71 -4.16 1.25
C ASP A 31 -4.73 -3.02 1.05
N LYS A 32 -6.03 -3.30 1.23
CA LYS A 32 -7.10 -2.30 1.10
C LYS A 32 -7.07 -1.29 2.24
N ALA A 33 -6.80 -1.73 3.48
CA ALA A 33 -6.60 -0.86 4.62
C ALA A 33 -5.36 0.02 4.43
N TRP A 34 -4.30 -0.50 3.82
CA TRP A 34 -3.13 0.28 3.43
C TRP A 34 -3.47 1.35 2.38
N GLU A 35 -4.14 0.95 1.30
CA GLU A 35 -4.57 1.85 0.22
C GLU A 35 -5.55 2.92 0.70
N THR A 36 -6.43 2.57 1.64
CA THR A 36 -7.40 3.46 2.26
C THR A 36 -6.79 4.30 3.38
N SER A 37 -5.64 3.89 3.93
CA SER A 37 -4.95 4.68 4.94
C SER A 37 -4.49 5.98 4.28
N LEU A 38 -5.04 7.08 4.80
CA LEU A 38 -4.69 8.46 4.44
C LEU A 38 -3.16 8.71 4.43
N SER A 39 -2.36 7.82 5.01
CA SER A 39 -0.90 7.73 4.94
C SER A 39 -0.33 7.92 3.53
N ARG A 40 -0.89 7.24 2.50
CA ARG A 40 -0.39 7.40 1.11
C ARG A 40 -0.67 8.82 0.61
N THR A 41 -1.88 9.31 0.84
CA THR A 41 -2.32 10.64 0.41
C THR A 41 -1.53 11.74 1.10
N VAL A 42 -1.33 11.65 2.42
CA VAL A 42 -0.54 12.60 3.20
C VAL A 42 0.92 12.58 2.74
N PHE A 43 1.50 11.41 2.52
CA PHE A 43 2.89 11.30 2.06
C PHE A 43 3.09 11.94 0.67
N ILE A 44 2.22 11.63 -0.29
CA ILE A 44 2.27 12.21 -1.63
C ILE A 44 2.03 13.73 -1.56
N ALA A 45 1.05 14.18 -0.77
CA ALA A 45 0.76 15.60 -0.59
C ALA A 45 1.94 16.36 0.02
N THR A 46 2.57 15.85 1.09
CA THR A 46 3.75 16.47 1.71
C THR A 46 4.93 16.51 0.76
N SER A 47 5.22 15.41 0.05
CA SER A 47 6.30 15.37 -0.93
C SER A 47 6.07 16.39 -2.04
N THR A 48 4.87 16.40 -2.62
CA THR A 48 4.49 17.34 -3.69
C THR A 48 4.59 18.79 -3.23
N PHE A 49 4.16 19.08 -1.99
CA PHE A 49 4.26 20.42 -1.41
C PHE A 49 5.71 20.89 -1.26
N ILE A 50 6.59 20.06 -0.71
CA ILE A 50 8.02 20.38 -0.55
C ILE A 50 8.66 20.66 -1.92
N LEU A 51 8.33 19.84 -2.92
CA LEU A 51 8.89 19.95 -4.26
C LEU A 51 8.39 21.18 -5.01
N LEU A 52 7.10 21.49 -4.91
CA LEU A 52 6.53 22.75 -5.43
C LEU A 52 7.15 23.96 -4.73
N TYR A 53 7.34 23.90 -3.41
CA TYR A 53 7.98 24.96 -2.65
C TYR A 53 9.41 25.23 -3.12
N ILE A 54 10.20 24.17 -3.33
CA ILE A 54 11.55 24.26 -3.89
C ILE A 54 11.50 24.79 -5.33
N PHE A 55 10.60 24.27 -6.17
CA PHE A 55 10.41 24.70 -7.55
C PHE A 55 10.10 26.20 -7.65
N PHE A 56 9.14 26.71 -6.88
CA PHE A 56 8.82 28.14 -6.88
C PHE A 56 9.96 29.01 -6.35
N ARG A 57 10.78 28.49 -5.42
CA ARG A 57 11.94 29.21 -4.92
C ARG A 57 13.09 29.25 -5.94
N LEU A 58 13.24 28.19 -6.74
CA LEU A 58 14.25 28.08 -7.79
C LEU A 58 13.87 28.79 -9.09
N ASN A 59 12.58 28.92 -9.42
CA ASN A 59 12.10 29.60 -10.63
C ASN A 59 12.32 31.13 -10.63
N ARG A 60 12.93 31.70 -9.59
CA ARG A 60 13.60 33.00 -9.71
C ARG A 60 14.90 32.94 -10.52
N SER A 61 15.39 31.75 -10.86
CA SER A 61 16.50 31.50 -11.76
C SER A 61 16.08 30.51 -12.85
N GLU A 62 16.28 30.89 -14.12
CA GLU A 62 15.99 30.05 -15.30
C GLU A 62 17.02 28.92 -15.44
N GLN A 63 17.02 27.93 -14.53
CA GLN A 63 17.94 26.79 -14.59
C GLN A 63 17.19 25.49 -14.93
N PRO A 64 17.05 25.14 -16.23
CA PRO A 64 16.28 23.98 -16.68
C PRO A 64 16.81 22.63 -16.17
N PHE A 65 18.11 22.51 -15.88
CA PHE A 65 18.69 21.29 -15.32
C PHE A 65 18.17 20.97 -13.91
N LEU A 66 18.01 21.99 -13.05
CA LEU A 66 17.47 21.82 -11.70
C LEU A 66 16.00 21.40 -11.72
N ASN A 67 15.20 21.96 -12.65
CA ASN A 67 13.77 21.62 -12.77
C ASN A 67 13.55 20.15 -13.21
N SER A 68 14.34 19.65 -14.16
CA SER A 68 14.26 18.25 -14.59
C SER A 68 14.74 17.30 -13.49
N PHE A 69 15.81 17.64 -12.77
CA PHE A 69 16.30 16.84 -11.65
C PHE A 69 15.28 16.75 -10.51
N VAL A 70 14.65 17.87 -10.14
CA VAL A 70 13.57 17.89 -9.14
C VAL A 70 12.41 16.99 -9.56
N SER A 71 12.00 17.03 -10.84
CA SER A 71 10.92 16.18 -11.36
C SER A 71 11.27 14.68 -11.30
N THR A 72 12.52 14.31 -11.63
CA THR A 72 12.98 12.92 -11.53
C THR A 72 13.07 12.45 -10.08
N VAL A 73 13.62 13.28 -9.18
CA VAL A 73 13.70 12.97 -7.74
C VAL A 73 12.31 12.82 -7.14
N THR A 74 11.35 13.65 -7.56
CA THR A 74 9.93 13.56 -7.15
C THR A 74 9.33 12.20 -7.49
N TYR A 75 9.51 11.80 -8.75
CA TYR A 75 8.99 10.54 -9.24
C TYR A 75 9.64 9.34 -8.52
N LEU A 76 10.97 9.37 -8.36
CA LEU A 76 11.70 8.33 -7.66
C LEU A 76 11.30 8.26 -6.18
N LEU A 77 11.15 9.39 -5.49
CA LEU A 77 10.69 9.42 -4.10
C LEU A 77 9.32 8.75 -4.00
N SER A 78 8.36 9.11 -4.85
CA SER A 78 7.02 8.53 -4.81
C SER A 78 7.03 7.00 -5.02
N THR A 79 7.94 6.50 -5.85
CA THR A 79 8.09 5.08 -6.16
C THR A 79 8.76 4.31 -5.02
N PHE A 80 9.87 4.83 -4.49
CA PHE A 80 10.61 4.19 -3.39
C PHE A 80 9.86 4.24 -2.06
N SER A 81 9.14 5.33 -1.80
CA SER A 81 8.38 5.49 -0.58
C SER A 81 7.24 4.48 -0.46
N TYR A 82 6.62 4.05 -1.56
CA TYR A 82 5.57 3.03 -1.52
C TYR A 82 6.03 1.73 -0.82
N GLY A 83 7.23 1.24 -1.13
CA GLY A 83 7.75 0.01 -0.55
C GLY A 83 8.16 0.13 0.92
N VAL A 84 8.81 1.24 1.29
CA VAL A 84 9.30 1.47 2.67
C VAL A 84 8.14 1.76 3.61
N LEU A 85 7.19 2.61 3.19
CA LEU A 85 6.04 2.99 3.98
C LEU A 85 5.12 1.79 4.24
N LYS A 86 4.91 0.92 3.22
CA LYS A 86 4.13 -0.33 3.35
C LYS A 86 4.75 -1.27 4.39
N ARG A 87 6.07 -1.47 4.34
CA ARG A 87 6.80 -2.32 5.31
C ARG A 87 6.73 -1.76 6.73
N TRP A 88 6.87 -0.45 6.89
CA TRP A 88 6.79 0.21 8.20
C TRP A 88 5.39 0.10 8.81
N TRP A 89 4.34 0.29 8.02
CA TRP A 89 2.96 0.19 8.49
C TRP A 89 2.55 -1.23 8.84
N LEU A 90 2.90 -2.22 8.02
CA LEU A 90 2.68 -3.64 8.32
C LEU A 90 3.36 -4.06 9.62
N LYS A 91 4.57 -3.53 9.91
CA LYS A 91 5.27 -3.78 11.17
C LYS A 91 4.54 -3.18 12.37
N ARG A 92 3.91 -2.01 12.21
CA ARG A 92 3.16 -1.32 13.27
C ARG A 92 1.80 -1.93 13.56
N GLN A 93 1.17 -2.58 12.58
CA GLN A 93 -0.11 -3.28 12.78
C GLN A 93 0.03 -4.70 13.33
N GLY A 94 1.23 -5.28 13.32
CA GLY A 94 1.50 -6.61 13.88
C GLY A 94 1.75 -6.66 15.40
N GLU A 95 1.63 -5.53 16.12
CA GLU A 95 1.82 -5.47 17.59
C GLU A 95 0.49 -5.49 18.39
N HIS A 96 -0.63 -5.88 17.77
CA HIS A 96 -1.89 -6.16 18.49
C HIS A 96 -2.55 -7.46 18.03
#